data_AF-A0A671VR05-F1
#
_entry.id   AF-A0A671VR05-F1
#
_cell.length_a   1.000
_cell.length_b   1.000
_cell.length_c   1.000
_cell.angle_alpha   90.00
_cell.angle_beta   90.00
_cell.angle_gamma   90.00
#
_symmetry.space_group_name_H-M   'P 1'
#
loop_
_entity.id
_entity.type
_entity.pdbx_description
1 polymer ?
#
loop_
_entity_poly.entity_id
_entity_poly.type
_entity_poly.pdbx_seq_one_letter_code
_entity_poly.pdbx_strand_id
1 'polypeptide(L)'
;MAAGTLYTYPENWRAFKAQIAAQYSGARLKVASNPPAFTFGQTNRTPAFLNNFPLGKVPAYQGDDGLCLFESNAIAYYLSNDALRGATPQAAAQVLQWVSFADSEIIPPASAWVFPTLGIMQFNKQVYELEQTFKSCNLITGMFQRLDKLRKNAFASVLLFGGNNDSSISGIWVFRGQELAFTLSPDWQIDYESYDWRKLDPNSDECKTMVKEYFAWEGEFKHVGKPVNQGKVFK
;
A
#
# COMPACT_ATOMS: atom_id res chain seq x y z
N MET A 1 -22.82 5.39 32.94
CA MET A 1 -21.83 5.85 31.95
C MET A 1 -20.67 4.87 31.96
N ALA A 2 -20.10 4.56 30.80
CA ALA A 2 -18.97 3.64 30.70
C ALA A 2 -17.77 4.16 31.54
N ALA A 3 -17.07 3.24 32.18
CA ALA A 3 -15.86 3.51 32.94
C ALA A 3 -14.85 2.38 32.69
N GLY A 4 -13.60 2.74 32.40
CA GLY A 4 -12.58 1.75 32.10
C GLY A 4 -11.25 2.33 31.63
N THR A 5 -10.36 1.43 31.24
CA THR A 5 -9.01 1.74 30.77
C THR A 5 -8.88 1.51 29.26
N LEU A 6 -8.32 2.50 28.56
CA LEU A 6 -7.96 2.43 27.15
C LEU A 6 -6.44 2.26 27.01
N TYR A 7 -6.02 1.12 26.47
CA TYR A 7 -4.62 0.83 26.15
C TYR A 7 -4.29 1.30 24.73
N THR A 8 -3.25 2.12 24.58
CA THR A 8 -2.80 2.65 23.28
C THR A 8 -1.36 3.14 23.35
N TYR A 9 -0.71 3.44 22.23
CA TYR A 9 0.50 4.28 22.22
C TYR A 9 0.12 5.77 22.14
N PRO A 10 1.00 6.71 22.54
CA PRO A 10 0.78 8.16 22.43
C PRO A 10 0.53 8.60 20.98
N GLU A 11 -0.22 9.68 20.75
CA GLU A 11 -0.52 10.21 19.41
C GLU A 11 -1.20 9.23 18.43
N ASN A 12 -1.93 8.24 18.95
CA ASN A 12 -2.71 7.32 18.12
C ASN A 12 -4.06 7.93 17.74
N TRP A 13 -4.18 8.37 16.49
CA TRP A 13 -5.44 8.90 15.94
C TRP A 13 -6.64 7.95 16.07
N ARG A 14 -6.41 6.63 16.09
CA ARG A 14 -7.48 5.64 16.32
C ARG A 14 -8.02 5.71 17.74
N ALA A 15 -7.15 5.98 18.72
CA ALA A 15 -7.52 6.13 20.12
C ALA A 15 -8.18 7.50 20.40
N PHE A 16 -7.81 8.54 19.63
CA PHE A 16 -8.45 9.85 19.74
C PHE A 16 -9.95 9.81 19.50
N LYS A 17 -10.44 8.96 18.57
CA LYS A 17 -11.89 8.75 18.37
C LYS A 17 -12.61 8.39 19.67
N ALA A 18 -12.06 7.41 20.41
CA ALA A 18 -12.60 6.95 21.68
C ALA A 18 -12.48 8.00 22.80
N GLN A 19 -11.34 8.70 22.87
CA GLN A 19 -11.12 9.75 23.88
C GLN A 19 -12.07 10.93 23.68
N ILE A 20 -12.24 11.39 22.44
CA ILE A 20 -13.17 12.48 22.10
C ILE A 20 -14.61 12.06 22.43
N ALA A 21 -15.02 10.86 22.02
CA ALA A 21 -16.36 10.34 22.34
C ALA A 21 -16.62 10.31 23.85
N ALA A 22 -15.64 9.88 24.65
CA ALA A 22 -15.74 9.85 26.11
C ALA A 22 -15.89 11.25 26.74
N GLN A 23 -15.19 12.27 26.20
CA GLN A 23 -15.31 13.64 26.69
C GLN A 23 -16.74 14.19 26.53
N TYR A 24 -17.37 13.93 25.38
CA TYR A 24 -18.74 14.38 25.11
C TYR A 24 -19.81 13.56 25.83
N SER A 25 -19.59 12.27 26.04
CA SER A 25 -20.55 11.41 26.73
C SER A 25 -20.48 11.50 28.25
N GLY A 26 -19.36 11.99 28.80
CA GLY A 26 -19.05 11.97 30.23
C GLY A 26 -18.51 10.62 30.73
N ALA A 27 -18.15 9.69 29.85
CA ALA A 27 -17.54 8.42 30.22
C ALA A 27 -16.20 8.61 30.93
N ARG A 28 -15.95 7.83 31.99
CA ARG A 28 -14.70 7.89 32.75
C ARG A 28 -13.64 7.01 32.10
N LEU A 29 -12.81 7.62 31.26
CA LEU A 29 -11.79 6.91 30.49
C LEU A 29 -10.38 7.18 31.04
N LYS A 30 -9.71 6.14 31.52
CA LYS A 30 -8.27 6.19 31.86
C LYS A 30 -7.44 5.76 30.65
N VAL A 31 -6.51 6.59 30.19
CA VAL A 31 -5.62 6.24 29.08
C VAL A 31 -4.31 5.65 29.61
N ALA A 32 -4.02 4.40 29.24
CA ALA A 32 -2.75 3.74 29.52
C ALA A 32 -1.89 3.76 28.26
N SER A 33 -0.97 4.73 28.18
CA SER A 33 -0.11 4.94 27.01
C SER A 33 1.39 4.96 27.26
N ASN A 34 1.81 4.96 28.53
CA ASN A 34 3.20 5.04 28.92
C ASN A 34 3.56 3.93 29.92
N PRO A 35 4.85 3.53 30.01
CA PRO A 35 5.33 2.63 31.04
C PRO A 35 5.07 3.18 32.46
N PRO A 36 4.79 2.34 33.47
CA PRO A 36 4.67 0.87 33.41
C PRO A 36 3.29 0.37 32.97
N ALA A 37 2.32 1.27 32.78
CA ALA A 37 0.93 0.90 32.49
C ALA A 37 0.77 0.27 31.09
N PHE A 38 1.53 0.74 30.10
CA PHE A 38 1.53 0.16 28.77
C PHE A 38 2.83 0.47 28.02
N THR A 39 3.47 -0.56 27.46
CA THR A 39 4.62 -0.45 26.56
C THR A 39 4.27 -1.12 25.24
N PHE A 40 4.14 -0.31 24.17
CA PHE A 40 3.81 -0.81 22.84
C PHE A 40 4.89 -1.76 22.32
N GLY A 41 4.48 -2.89 21.74
CA GLY A 41 5.35 -3.96 21.29
C GLY A 41 5.72 -4.97 22.37
N GLN A 42 5.46 -4.68 23.66
CA GLN A 42 5.71 -5.59 24.77
C GLN A 42 4.40 -6.00 25.45
N THR A 43 3.71 -5.04 26.10
CA THR A 43 2.48 -5.31 26.87
C THR A 43 1.41 -5.96 26.01
N ASN A 44 1.19 -5.46 24.78
CA ASN A 44 0.18 -5.97 23.85
C ASN A 44 0.52 -7.34 23.23
N ARG A 45 1.70 -7.89 23.52
CA ARG A 45 2.12 -9.24 23.10
C ARG A 45 2.12 -10.25 24.26
N THR A 46 1.87 -9.81 25.49
CA THR A 46 1.84 -10.71 26.64
C THR A 46 0.64 -11.65 26.58
N PRO A 47 0.75 -12.90 27.08
CA PRO A 47 -0.39 -13.83 27.11
C PRO A 47 -1.60 -13.26 27.86
N ALA A 48 -1.37 -12.52 28.94
CA ALA A 48 -2.42 -11.87 29.71
C ALA A 48 -3.20 -10.83 28.87
N PHE A 49 -2.51 -10.03 28.06
CA PHE A 49 -3.17 -9.06 27.19
C PHE A 49 -3.90 -9.76 26.03
N LEU A 50 -3.28 -10.77 25.42
CA LEU A 50 -3.84 -11.51 24.30
C LEU A 50 -5.08 -12.32 24.69
N ASN A 51 -5.19 -12.75 25.95
CA ASN A 51 -6.39 -13.41 26.46
C ASN A 51 -7.63 -12.50 26.38
N ASN A 52 -7.47 -11.21 26.63
CA ASN A 52 -8.55 -10.22 26.57
C ASN A 52 -8.67 -9.58 25.16
N PHE A 53 -7.56 -9.49 24.44
CA PHE A 53 -7.45 -8.83 23.14
C PHE A 53 -6.69 -9.71 22.14
N PRO A 54 -7.37 -10.67 21.48
CA PRO A 54 -6.73 -11.72 20.67
C PRO A 54 -5.86 -11.21 19.52
N LEU A 55 -6.17 -10.02 18.99
CA LEU A 55 -5.43 -9.44 17.88
C LEU A 55 -4.12 -8.76 18.29
N GLY A 56 -3.88 -8.54 19.60
CA GLY A 56 -2.70 -7.82 20.09
C GLY A 56 -2.56 -6.38 19.54
N LYS A 57 -3.64 -5.83 18.98
CA LYS A 57 -3.70 -4.48 18.41
C LYS A 57 -4.20 -3.48 19.46
N VAL A 58 -3.91 -2.21 19.21
CA VAL A 58 -4.44 -1.07 19.98
C VAL A 58 -5.05 -0.02 19.04
N PRO A 59 -6.07 0.74 19.45
CA PRO A 59 -6.62 0.84 20.82
C PRO A 59 -7.39 -0.40 21.28
N ALA A 60 -7.29 -0.70 22.57
CA ALA A 60 -8.01 -1.77 23.24
C ALA A 60 -8.63 -1.24 24.55
N TYR A 61 -9.89 -1.56 24.82
CA TYR A 61 -10.63 -1.05 25.98
C TYR A 61 -10.99 -2.18 26.94
N GLN A 62 -10.73 -1.95 28.23
CA GLN A 62 -11.14 -2.80 29.34
C GLN A 62 -12.05 -1.99 30.26
N GLY A 63 -13.34 -2.34 30.30
CA GLY A 63 -14.29 -1.79 31.25
C GLY A 63 -14.04 -2.30 32.67
N ASP A 64 -14.41 -1.47 33.66
CA ASP A 64 -14.38 -1.85 35.07
C ASP A 64 -15.36 -2.99 35.40
N ASP A 65 -16.34 -3.20 34.51
CA ASP A 65 -17.31 -4.31 34.51
C ASP A 65 -16.76 -5.61 33.89
N GLY A 66 -15.51 -5.61 33.43
CA GLY A 66 -14.87 -6.75 32.77
C GLY A 66 -15.06 -6.78 31.25
N LEU A 67 -15.84 -5.88 30.65
CA LEU A 67 -16.04 -5.84 29.20
C LEU A 67 -14.73 -5.54 28.46
N CYS A 68 -14.37 -6.38 27.50
CA CYS A 68 -13.19 -6.18 26.65
C CYS A 68 -13.64 -5.83 25.23
N LEU A 69 -13.19 -4.69 24.71
CA LEU A 69 -13.45 -4.28 23.33
C LEU A 69 -12.15 -4.01 22.59
N PHE A 70 -12.05 -4.59 21.40
CA PHE A 70 -11.08 -4.25 20.38
C PHE A 70 -11.83 -3.64 19.18
N GLU A 71 -11.09 -3.07 18.22
CA GLU A 71 -11.58 -2.19 17.15
C GLU A 71 -11.96 -0.76 17.60
N SER A 72 -11.28 0.23 17.01
CA SER A 72 -11.40 1.63 17.42
C SER A 72 -12.80 2.22 17.28
N ASN A 73 -13.57 1.81 16.26
CA ASN A 73 -14.93 2.27 16.05
C ASN A 73 -15.90 1.69 17.09
N ALA A 74 -15.74 0.41 17.42
CA ALA A 74 -16.56 -0.26 18.43
C ALA A 74 -16.35 0.38 19.81
N ILE A 75 -15.09 0.65 20.16
CA ILE A 75 -14.74 1.35 21.40
C ILE A 75 -15.35 2.76 21.42
N ALA A 76 -15.19 3.54 20.34
CA ALA A 76 -15.74 4.88 20.26
C ALA A 76 -17.28 4.88 20.35
N TYR A 77 -17.94 3.93 19.67
CA TYR A 77 -19.39 3.75 19.75
C TYR A 77 -19.84 3.41 21.17
N TYR A 78 -19.17 2.47 21.83
CA TYR A 78 -19.49 2.09 23.21
C TYR A 78 -19.33 3.26 24.19
N LEU A 79 -18.27 4.06 24.03
CA LEU A 79 -18.01 5.24 24.86
C LEU A 79 -18.87 6.46 24.49
N SER A 80 -19.61 6.44 23.39
CA SER A 80 -20.49 7.54 22.96
C SER A 80 -21.80 7.58 23.75
N ASN A 81 -22.52 8.70 23.68
CA ASN A 81 -23.92 8.81 24.12
C ASN A 81 -24.87 8.74 22.91
N ASP A 82 -26.18 8.78 23.14
CA ASP A 82 -27.17 8.64 22.06
C ASP A 82 -27.11 9.78 21.04
N ALA A 83 -26.70 10.98 21.46
CA ALA A 83 -26.51 12.11 20.55
C ALA A 83 -25.37 11.85 19.54
N LEU A 84 -24.25 11.29 20.02
CA LEU A 84 -23.10 10.94 19.18
C LEU A 84 -23.35 9.70 18.30
N ARG A 85 -24.14 8.74 18.79
CA ARG A 85 -24.50 7.54 18.02
C ARG A 85 -25.58 7.79 16.97
N GLY A 86 -26.31 8.89 17.10
CA GLY A 86 -27.50 9.20 16.33
C GLY A 86 -28.76 8.79 17.08
N ALA A 87 -29.51 9.78 17.56
CA ALA A 87 -30.72 9.58 18.37
C ALA A 87 -31.90 8.98 17.58
N THR A 88 -31.83 8.96 16.24
CA THR A 88 -32.83 8.35 15.35
C THR A 88 -32.18 7.29 14.47
N PRO A 89 -32.94 6.30 13.96
CA PRO A 89 -32.41 5.31 13.03
C PRO A 89 -31.73 5.93 11.80
N GLN A 90 -32.29 7.01 11.28
CA GLN A 90 -31.74 7.75 10.13
C GLN A 90 -30.40 8.40 10.48
N ALA A 91 -30.30 9.06 11.64
CA ALA A 91 -29.05 9.66 12.09
C ALA A 91 -27.99 8.59 12.39
N ALA A 92 -28.37 7.50 13.04
CA ALA A 92 -27.46 6.39 13.33
C ALA A 92 -26.91 5.74 12.05
N ALA A 93 -27.76 5.56 11.04
CA ALA A 93 -27.33 5.09 9.72
C ALA A 93 -26.34 6.06 9.05
N GLN A 94 -26.59 7.37 9.14
CA GLN A 94 -25.65 8.38 8.62
C GLN A 94 -24.31 8.39 9.37
N VAL A 95 -24.31 8.21 10.69
CA VAL A 95 -23.08 8.06 11.49
C VAL A 95 -22.29 6.85 11.00
N LEU A 96 -22.95 5.69 10.85
CA LEU A 96 -22.30 4.48 10.37
C LEU A 96 -21.76 4.63 8.94
N GLN A 97 -22.50 5.32 8.06
CA GLN A 97 -22.07 5.63 6.70
C GLN A 97 -20.74 6.40 6.70
N TRP A 98 -20.63 7.46 7.50
CA TRP A 98 -19.43 8.28 7.54
C TRP A 98 -18.25 7.58 8.23
N VAL A 99 -18.51 6.77 9.26
CA VAL A 99 -17.47 5.92 9.87
C VAL A 99 -16.89 4.94 8.84
N SER A 100 -17.77 4.25 8.10
CA SER A 100 -17.38 3.30 7.06
C SER A 100 -16.64 3.98 5.91
N PHE A 101 -17.12 5.14 5.45
CA PHE A 101 -16.47 5.93 4.41
C PHE A 101 -15.06 6.36 4.83
N ALA A 102 -14.87 6.80 6.07
CA ALA A 102 -13.55 7.21 6.54
C ALA A 102 -12.54 6.04 6.51
N ASP A 103 -12.95 4.85 6.96
CA ASP A 103 -12.10 3.66 6.97
C ASP A 103 -11.77 3.14 5.57
N SER A 104 -12.71 3.25 4.63
CA SER A 104 -12.59 2.67 3.30
C SER A 104 -11.92 3.61 2.30
N GLU A 105 -12.28 4.89 2.33
CA GLU A 105 -11.95 5.85 1.27
C GLU A 105 -10.92 6.90 1.70
N ILE A 106 -10.85 7.24 3.00
CA ILE A 106 -9.96 8.30 3.48
C ILE A 106 -8.66 7.72 4.03
N ILE A 107 -8.76 6.74 4.93
CA ILE A 107 -7.60 6.23 5.67
C ILE A 107 -6.54 5.60 4.75
N PRO A 108 -6.87 4.78 3.74
CA PRO A 108 -5.85 4.22 2.85
C PRO A 108 -5.04 5.28 2.08
N PRO A 109 -5.64 6.22 1.32
CA PRO A 109 -4.85 7.23 0.60
C PRO A 109 -4.16 8.23 1.53
N ALA A 110 -4.79 8.61 2.66
CA ALA A 110 -4.14 9.48 3.63
C ALA A 110 -2.89 8.82 4.24
N SER A 111 -2.96 7.52 4.57
CA SER A 111 -1.81 6.77 5.10
C SER A 111 -0.70 6.64 4.06
N ALA A 112 -1.05 6.36 2.80
CA ALA A 112 -0.09 6.26 1.70
C ALA A 112 0.69 7.58 1.49
N TRP A 113 0.05 8.72 1.72
CA TRP A 113 0.71 10.03 1.60
C TRP A 113 1.48 10.44 2.86
N VAL A 114 0.90 10.26 4.04
CA VAL A 114 1.46 10.79 5.30
C VAL A 114 2.52 9.88 5.91
N PHE A 115 2.43 8.56 5.76
CA PHE A 115 3.41 7.66 6.39
C PHE A 115 4.84 7.84 5.86
N PRO A 116 5.07 8.12 4.56
CA PRO A 116 6.38 8.49 4.06
C PRO A 116 6.94 9.79 4.65
N THR A 117 6.10 10.82 4.85
CA THR A 117 6.55 12.11 5.40
C THR A 117 6.91 12.02 6.88
N LEU A 118 6.31 11.06 7.59
CA LEU A 118 6.63 10.73 8.98
C LEU A 118 7.77 9.70 9.12
N GLY A 119 8.33 9.20 8.01
CA GLY A 119 9.38 8.18 8.02
C GLY A 119 8.95 6.80 8.52
N ILE A 120 7.63 6.55 8.64
CA ILE A 120 7.05 5.29 9.13
C ILE A 120 7.11 4.21 8.04
N MET A 121 7.00 4.62 6.78
CA MET A 121 7.11 3.75 5.61
C MET A 121 8.10 4.39 4.65
N GLN A 122 9.05 3.62 4.09
CA GLN A 122 9.85 4.15 2.99
C GLN A 122 8.94 4.37 1.79
N PHE A 123 9.05 5.54 1.15
CA PHE A 123 8.38 5.80 -0.12
C PHE A 123 8.90 4.78 -1.14
N ASN A 124 8.09 3.75 -1.42
CA ASN A 124 8.42 2.77 -2.44
C ASN A 124 7.91 3.29 -3.79
N LYS A 125 8.78 4.03 -4.50
CA LYS A 125 8.49 4.62 -5.81
C LYS A 125 7.87 3.60 -6.77
N GLN A 126 8.38 2.37 -6.79
CA GLN A 126 7.87 1.28 -7.65
C GLN A 126 6.41 0.90 -7.34
N VAL A 127 6.01 0.82 -6.07
CA VAL A 127 4.64 0.42 -5.70
C VAL A 127 3.61 1.50 -6.06
N TYR A 128 3.94 2.77 -5.84
CA TYR A 128 3.08 3.90 -6.22
C TYR A 128 2.95 4.07 -7.74
N GLU A 129 4.03 3.77 -8.46
CA GLU A 129 4.12 3.87 -9.91
C GLU A 129 3.39 2.74 -10.65
N LEU A 130 3.31 1.54 -10.03
CA LEU A 130 2.65 0.36 -10.58
C LEU A 130 1.19 0.16 -10.13
N GLU A 131 0.66 1.06 -9.30
CA GLU A 131 -0.67 0.97 -8.70
C GLU A 131 -1.80 1.06 -9.74
N GLN A 132 -1.62 1.89 -10.77
CA GLN A 132 -2.56 2.04 -11.88
C GLN A 132 -1.86 1.75 -13.20
N THR A 133 -2.48 0.91 -14.04
CA THR A 133 -1.91 0.49 -15.33
C THR A 133 -1.55 1.67 -16.24
N PHE A 134 -2.35 2.75 -16.22
CA PHE A 134 -2.05 3.96 -16.99
C PHE A 134 -0.80 4.70 -16.49
N LYS A 135 -0.54 4.72 -15.18
CA LYS A 135 0.69 5.30 -14.60
C LYS A 135 1.91 4.49 -15.06
N SER A 136 1.82 3.16 -15.00
CA SER A 136 2.87 2.25 -15.51
C SER A 136 3.18 2.50 -16.98
N CYS A 137 2.17 2.69 -17.83
CA CYS A 137 2.38 3.01 -19.25
C CYS A 137 2.99 4.39 -19.50
N ASN A 138 2.66 5.38 -18.67
CA ASN A 138 3.27 6.71 -18.75
C ASN A 138 4.75 6.67 -18.36
N LEU A 139 5.14 5.82 -17.41
CA LEU A 139 6.55 5.64 -17.03
C LEU A 139 7.39 5.04 -18.14
N ILE A 140 6.88 3.99 -18.80
CA ILE A 140 7.55 3.41 -19.98
C ILE A 140 7.76 4.48 -21.05
N THR A 141 6.73 5.28 -21.32
CA THR A 141 6.79 6.36 -22.30
C THR A 141 7.79 7.45 -21.88
N GLY A 142 7.81 7.83 -20.60
CA GLY A 142 8.76 8.80 -20.07
C GLY A 142 10.21 8.33 -20.16
N MET A 143 10.47 7.05 -19.89
CA MET A 143 11.79 6.42 -20.09
C MET A 143 12.20 6.51 -21.56
N PHE A 144 11.31 6.18 -22.49
CA PHE A 144 11.59 6.25 -23.93
C PHE A 144 11.94 7.67 -24.40
N GLN A 145 11.23 8.69 -23.90
CA GLN A 145 11.52 10.09 -24.22
C GLN A 145 12.91 10.52 -23.74
N ARG A 146 13.31 10.09 -22.53
CA ARG A 146 14.65 10.38 -21.98
C ARG A 146 15.76 9.65 -22.75
N LEU A 147 15.43 8.48 -23.32
CA LEU A 147 16.32 7.68 -24.15
C LEU A 147 16.28 8.05 -25.64
N ASP A 148 15.71 9.20 -26.05
CA ASP A 148 15.58 9.56 -27.48
C ASP A 148 16.90 9.50 -28.26
N LYS A 149 18.04 9.82 -27.62
CA LYS A 149 19.37 9.70 -28.25
C LYS A 149 19.76 8.25 -28.56
N LEU A 150 19.28 7.29 -27.76
CA LEU A 150 19.58 5.86 -27.89
C LEU A 150 18.78 5.21 -29.03
N ARG A 151 17.62 5.76 -29.41
CA ARG A 151 16.71 5.19 -30.43
C ARG A 151 17.39 4.89 -31.77
N LYS A 152 18.42 5.65 -32.15
CA LYS A 152 19.15 5.43 -33.42
C LYS A 152 19.90 4.10 -33.47
N ASN A 153 20.20 3.52 -32.32
CA ASN A 153 21.00 2.30 -32.19
C ASN A 153 20.26 1.20 -31.41
N ALA A 154 18.96 1.36 -31.21
CA ALA A 154 18.20 0.59 -30.25
C ALA A 154 16.74 0.44 -30.67
N PHE A 155 16.18 -0.72 -30.40
CA PHE A 155 14.78 -1.02 -30.58
C PHE A 155 14.28 -1.80 -29.37
N ALA A 156 13.06 -1.57 -28.92
CA ALA A 156 12.49 -2.38 -27.85
C ALA A 156 11.00 -2.59 -27.99
N SER A 157 10.53 -3.74 -27.51
CA SER A 157 9.12 -4.01 -27.30
C SER A 157 8.91 -4.28 -25.81
N VAL A 158 8.27 -3.33 -25.13
CA VAL A 158 8.00 -3.38 -23.69
C VAL A 158 6.50 -3.53 -23.48
N LEU A 159 6.12 -4.54 -22.71
CA LEU A 159 4.74 -4.89 -22.38
C LEU A 159 4.46 -4.63 -20.90
N LEU A 160 3.28 -4.10 -20.64
CA LEU A 160 2.66 -4.04 -19.33
C LEU A 160 1.76 -5.25 -19.17
N PHE A 161 1.96 -5.98 -18.08
CA PHE A 161 1.18 -7.16 -17.71
C PHE A 161 0.35 -6.89 -16.46
N GLY A 162 -0.77 -7.60 -16.32
CA GLY A 162 -1.63 -7.57 -15.15
C GLY A 162 -2.67 -6.44 -15.14
N GLY A 163 -3.18 -6.13 -13.95
CA GLY A 163 -4.23 -5.13 -13.71
C GLY A 163 -3.82 -4.09 -12.67
N ASN A 164 -4.76 -3.22 -12.27
CA ASN A 164 -4.53 -2.26 -11.20
C ASN A 164 -4.12 -2.99 -9.91
N ASN A 165 -3.17 -2.44 -9.17
CA ASN A 165 -2.55 -2.99 -7.96
C ASN A 165 -1.72 -4.27 -8.13
N ASP A 166 -1.67 -4.87 -9.33
CA ASP A 166 -0.88 -6.07 -9.61
C ASP A 166 -0.23 -6.02 -11.01
N SER A 167 0.36 -4.87 -11.35
CA SER A 167 1.00 -4.67 -12.66
C SER A 167 2.48 -5.05 -12.66
N SER A 168 2.97 -5.53 -13.80
CA SER A 168 4.39 -5.87 -14.02
C SER A 168 4.83 -5.37 -15.39
N ILE A 169 6.05 -4.86 -15.49
CA ILE A 169 6.63 -4.37 -16.74
C ILE A 169 7.73 -5.34 -17.16
N SER A 170 7.65 -5.83 -18.39
CA SER A 170 8.70 -6.66 -18.96
C SER A 170 8.82 -6.40 -20.46
N GLY A 171 10.01 -6.55 -21.03
CA GLY A 171 10.23 -6.24 -22.43
C GLY A 171 11.53 -6.79 -22.98
N ILE A 172 11.60 -6.84 -24.30
CA ILE A 172 12.82 -7.19 -25.04
C ILE A 172 13.40 -5.93 -25.63
N TRP A 173 14.69 -5.74 -25.38
CA TRP A 173 15.47 -4.67 -25.99
C TRP A 173 16.55 -5.26 -26.90
N VAL A 174 16.78 -4.58 -28.02
CA VAL A 174 17.80 -4.88 -29.01
C VAL A 174 18.64 -3.62 -29.16
N PHE A 175 19.93 -3.70 -28.88
CA PHE A 175 20.86 -2.59 -29.00
C PHE A 175 22.06 -2.99 -29.85
N ARG A 176 22.71 -1.99 -30.46
CA ARG A 176 23.98 -2.20 -31.15
C ARG A 176 25.14 -2.31 -30.14
N GLY A 177 25.62 -3.52 -29.88
CA GLY A 177 26.76 -3.77 -28.98
C GLY A 177 26.70 -5.16 -28.38
N GLN A 178 27.73 -5.52 -27.60
CA GLN A 178 27.75 -6.78 -26.83
C GLN A 178 27.44 -6.59 -25.35
N GLU A 179 27.69 -5.38 -24.84
CA GLU A 179 27.45 -4.96 -23.46
C GLU A 179 26.11 -4.25 -23.31
N LEU A 180 25.62 -4.14 -22.07
CA LEU A 180 24.39 -3.42 -21.77
C LEU A 180 24.51 -1.93 -22.17
N ALA A 181 23.66 -1.46 -23.08
CA ALA A 181 23.78 -0.12 -23.63
C ALA A 181 23.80 0.98 -22.56
N PHE A 182 23.02 0.83 -21.48
CA PHE A 182 22.91 1.82 -20.40
C PHE A 182 24.21 2.08 -19.64
N THR A 183 25.15 1.13 -19.62
CA THR A 183 26.45 1.35 -18.94
C THR A 183 27.47 2.10 -19.80
N LEU A 184 27.21 2.23 -21.11
CA LEU A 184 28.14 2.83 -22.07
C LEU A 184 28.12 4.36 -22.06
N SER A 185 27.06 4.98 -21.55
CA SER A 185 26.95 6.44 -21.48
C SER A 185 26.17 6.88 -20.23
N PRO A 186 26.67 7.87 -19.46
CA PRO A 186 25.93 8.46 -18.34
C PRO A 186 24.56 9.03 -18.76
N ASP A 187 24.44 9.51 -20.01
CA ASP A 187 23.18 10.04 -20.56
C ASP A 187 22.07 8.98 -20.64
N TRP A 188 22.40 7.69 -20.56
CA TRP A 188 21.45 6.59 -20.70
C TRP A 188 21.17 5.88 -19.37
N GLN A 189 21.83 6.26 -18.28
CA GLN A 189 21.70 5.64 -16.95
C GLN A 189 20.44 6.08 -16.20
N ILE A 190 19.29 6.06 -16.88
CA ILE A 190 18.04 6.61 -16.34
C ILE A 190 17.10 5.47 -16.01
N ASP A 191 16.79 5.31 -14.73
CA ASP A 191 15.86 4.31 -14.17
C ASP A 191 16.20 2.84 -14.51
N TYR A 192 17.27 2.57 -15.27
CA TYR A 192 17.63 1.21 -15.71
C TYR A 192 17.98 0.28 -14.55
N GLU A 193 18.50 0.81 -13.44
CA GLU A 193 18.81 0.06 -12.21
C GLU A 193 17.56 -0.52 -11.53
N SER A 194 16.37 0.02 -11.84
CA SER A 194 15.09 -0.51 -11.33
C SER A 194 14.60 -1.75 -12.09
N TYR A 195 15.34 -2.21 -13.09
CA TYR A 195 15.03 -3.36 -13.94
C TYR A 195 16.15 -4.39 -13.93
N ASP A 196 15.78 -5.66 -14.02
CA ASP A 196 16.72 -6.76 -14.22
C ASP A 196 17.04 -6.94 -15.71
N TRP A 197 18.34 -6.95 -16.04
CA TRP A 197 18.82 -7.11 -17.41
C TRP A 197 19.54 -8.44 -17.59
N ARG A 198 19.07 -9.24 -18.56
CA ARG A 198 19.70 -10.52 -18.94
C ARG A 198 19.94 -10.54 -20.45
N LYS A 199 21.19 -10.76 -20.85
CA LYS A 199 21.53 -11.00 -22.25
C LYS A 199 21.01 -12.38 -22.67
N LEU A 200 20.22 -12.43 -23.75
CA LEU A 200 19.69 -13.67 -24.30
C LEU A 200 20.62 -14.23 -25.38
N ASP A 201 20.73 -15.55 -25.45
CA ASP A 201 21.41 -16.24 -26.55
C ASP A 201 20.47 -16.35 -27.76
N PRO A 202 20.78 -15.76 -28.93
CA PRO A 202 19.94 -15.83 -30.12
C PRO A 202 19.66 -17.26 -30.61
N ASN A 203 20.53 -18.22 -30.28
CA ASN A 203 20.38 -19.59 -30.74
C ASN A 203 19.41 -20.41 -29.87
N SER A 204 19.08 -19.95 -28.66
CA SER A 204 18.22 -20.68 -27.74
C SER A 204 16.75 -20.63 -28.16
N ASP A 205 16.03 -21.72 -27.91
CA ASP A 205 14.60 -21.80 -28.22
C ASP A 205 13.76 -20.91 -27.29
N GLU A 206 14.25 -20.64 -26.08
CA GLU A 206 13.69 -19.65 -25.16
C GLU A 206 13.71 -18.25 -25.79
N CYS A 207 14.86 -17.83 -26.33
CA CYS A 207 15.02 -16.52 -26.95
C CYS A 207 14.09 -16.36 -28.16
N LYS A 208 14.02 -17.36 -29.04
CA LYS A 208 13.11 -17.34 -30.21
C LYS A 208 11.65 -17.21 -29.79
N THR A 209 11.27 -17.93 -28.73
CA THR A 209 9.91 -17.88 -28.17
C THR A 209 9.62 -16.50 -27.62
N MET A 210 10.48 -15.99 -26.73
CA MET A 210 10.32 -14.66 -26.15
C MET A 210 10.26 -13.57 -27.24
N VAL A 211 11.18 -13.57 -28.21
CA VAL A 211 11.17 -12.59 -29.30
C VAL A 211 9.85 -12.63 -30.08
N LYS A 212 9.35 -13.83 -30.40
CA LYS A 212 8.06 -13.98 -31.08
C LYS A 212 6.91 -13.42 -30.23
N GLU A 213 6.83 -13.81 -28.95
CA GLU A 213 5.75 -13.36 -28.06
C GLU A 213 5.75 -11.85 -27.84
N TYR A 214 6.92 -11.26 -27.57
CA TYR A 214 7.05 -9.82 -27.33
C TYR A 214 6.95 -8.97 -28.60
N PHE A 215 7.23 -9.50 -29.80
CA PHE A 215 7.12 -8.73 -31.03
C PHE A 215 5.73 -8.86 -31.66
N ALA A 216 5.06 -10.01 -31.50
CA ALA A 216 3.69 -10.21 -31.94
C ALA A 216 2.66 -9.68 -30.92
N TRP A 217 3.07 -9.48 -29.65
CA TRP A 217 2.20 -9.17 -28.52
C TRP A 217 1.17 -10.28 -28.25
N GLU A 218 1.46 -11.49 -28.74
CA GLU A 218 0.61 -12.67 -28.68
C GLU A 218 1.45 -13.84 -28.17
N GLY A 219 1.01 -14.49 -27.07
CA GLY A 219 1.78 -15.54 -26.41
C GLY A 219 1.18 -15.95 -25.07
N GLU A 220 1.73 -17.02 -24.48
CA GLU A 220 1.34 -17.47 -23.14
C GLU A 220 2.16 -16.75 -22.05
N PHE A 221 3.28 -16.10 -22.41
CA PHE A 221 4.13 -15.32 -21.51
C PHE A 221 4.41 -16.06 -20.18
N LYS A 222 4.76 -17.35 -20.27
CA LYS A 222 4.87 -18.28 -19.13
C LYS A 222 5.81 -17.79 -18.04
N HIS A 223 6.81 -17.01 -18.41
CA HIS A 223 7.79 -16.42 -17.50
C HIS A 223 7.23 -15.24 -16.67
N VAL A 224 6.15 -14.58 -17.12
CA VAL A 224 5.48 -13.51 -16.37
C VAL A 224 4.23 -14.02 -15.65
N GLY A 225 3.50 -14.96 -16.27
CA GLY A 225 2.30 -15.58 -15.68
C GLY A 225 1.11 -14.61 -15.49
N LYS A 226 1.12 -13.47 -16.19
CA LYS A 226 0.08 -12.43 -16.13
C LYS A 226 -0.41 -12.09 -17.54
N PRO A 227 -1.68 -11.70 -17.72
CA PRO A 227 -2.19 -11.30 -19.03
C PRO A 227 -1.56 -9.99 -19.49
N VAL A 228 -1.34 -9.86 -20.81
CA VAL A 228 -0.90 -8.59 -21.42
C VAL A 228 -2.02 -7.56 -21.30
N ASN A 229 -1.68 -6.37 -20.83
CA ASN A 229 -2.60 -5.24 -20.75
C ASN A 229 -2.35 -4.24 -21.89
N GLN A 230 -1.11 -3.75 -22.02
CA GLN A 230 -0.73 -2.76 -23.02
C GLN A 230 0.71 -2.98 -23.47
N GLY A 231 1.01 -2.60 -24.72
CA GLY A 231 2.37 -2.63 -25.28
C GLY A 231 2.86 -1.26 -25.73
N LYS A 232 4.17 -1.05 -25.64
CA LYS A 232 4.87 0.14 -26.12
C LYS A 232 6.13 -0.28 -26.88
N VAL A 233 6.32 0.32 -28.04
CA VAL A 233 7.50 0.09 -28.89
C VAL A 233 8.43 1.29 -28.79
N PHE A 234 9.70 1.03 -28.52
CA PHE A 234 10.79 2.01 -28.60
C PHE A 234 11.43 1.93 -29.99
N LYS A 235 11.41 3.05 -30.72
CA LYS A 235 11.94 3.19 -32.08
C LYS A 235 12.38 4.63 -32.35
#